data_AF-A0A970R5V8-F1
#
_entry.id   AF-A0A970R5V8-F1
#
_cell.length_a   1.000
_cell.length_b   1.000
_cell.length_c   1.000
_cell.angle_alpha   90.00
_cell.angle_beta   90.00
_cell.angle_gamma   90.00
#
_symmetry.space_group_name_H-M   'P 1'
#
loop_
_entity.id
_entity.type
_entity.pdbx_description
1 polymer ?
#
loop_
_entity_poly.entity_id
_entity_poly.type
_entity_poly.pdbx_seq_one_letter_code
_entity_poly.pdbx_strand_id
1 'polypeptide(L)'
;TAVLYSVLLKKLPVRYDEFVIVAVQTLIGVFYFLPLLFIFAFRHFITVQPTAELITALLLLAVFASSLAFVFFTISSREIGISRTNLFTNLIPVFTAVFSFVILGEVFRVQKILGMVVVITGVMMTQMNGKNKNNFANMYRFFVKGK
;
A
#
# COMPACT_ATOMS: atom_id res chain seq x y z
N THR A 1 1.80 4.73 -14.74
CA THR A 1 2.90 5.26 -13.89
C THR A 1 3.92 4.19 -13.51
N ALA A 2 3.52 3.01 -13.02
CA ALA A 2 4.45 1.91 -12.68
C ALA A 2 5.37 1.46 -13.85
N VAL A 3 4.84 1.42 -15.08
CA VAL A 3 5.61 1.03 -16.27
C VAL A 3 6.69 2.08 -16.62
N LEU A 4 6.36 3.37 -16.55
CA LEU A 4 7.31 4.46 -16.83
C LEU A 4 8.44 4.52 -15.79
N TYR A 5 8.11 4.33 -14.51
CA TYR A 5 9.10 4.21 -13.44
C TYR A 5 10.02 3.01 -13.63
N SER A 6 9.48 1.84 -14.02
CA SER A 6 10.29 0.63 -14.24
C SER A 6 11.29 0.76 -15.39
N VAL A 7 11.00 1.63 -16.37
CA VAL A 7 11.87 1.92 -17.52
C VAL A 7 12.93 2.97 -17.17
N LEU A 8 12.58 4.01 -16.40
CA LEU A 8 13.52 5.06 -15.97
C LEU A 8 14.51 4.58 -14.90
N LEU A 9 14.07 3.75 -13.95
CA LEU A 9 14.92 3.16 -12.90
C LEU A 9 15.98 2.20 -13.43
N LYS A 10 15.77 1.64 -14.63
CA LYS A 10 16.75 0.74 -15.27
C LYS A 10 18.04 1.46 -15.70
N LYS A 11 18.07 2.81 -15.67
CA LYS A 11 19.22 3.63 -16.08
C LYS A 11 19.88 4.45 -14.96
N LEU A 12 19.38 4.42 -13.73
CA LEU A 12 19.99 5.17 -12.63
C LEU A 12 20.44 4.23 -11.51
N PRO A 13 21.75 4.10 -11.24
CA PRO A 13 22.26 3.43 -10.06
C PRO A 13 22.17 4.42 -8.90
N VAL A 14 20.95 4.74 -8.43
CA VAL A 14 20.82 5.66 -7.29
C VAL A 14 20.21 4.93 -6.11
N ARG A 15 21.07 4.73 -5.11
CA ARG A 15 20.75 4.50 -3.71
C ARG A 15 19.96 5.70 -3.17
N TYR A 16 18.71 5.87 -3.58
CA TYR A 16 17.81 6.82 -2.92
C TYR A 16 17.27 6.14 -1.67
N ASP A 17 17.43 6.81 -0.53
CA ASP A 17 16.82 6.41 0.74
C ASP A 17 15.31 6.27 0.55
N GLU A 18 14.70 5.21 1.05
CA GLU A 18 13.28 4.90 0.78
C GLU A 18 12.35 6.06 1.21
N PHE A 19 12.80 6.87 2.17
CA PHE A 19 12.16 8.12 2.61
C PHE A 19 12.00 9.18 1.51
N VAL A 20 13.02 9.37 0.64
CA VAL A 20 12.98 10.41 -0.40
C VAL A 20 11.92 10.08 -1.45
N ILE A 21 11.79 8.80 -1.79
CA ILE A 21 10.81 8.32 -2.77
C ILE A 21 9.39 8.57 -2.26
N VAL A 22 9.10 8.23 -1.00
CA VAL A 22 7.79 8.46 -0.38
C VAL A 22 7.48 9.94 -0.22
N ALA A 23 8.47 10.75 0.17
CA ALA A 23 8.30 12.19 0.30
C ALA A 23 7.94 12.84 -1.05
N VAL A 24 8.66 12.51 -2.12
CA VAL A 24 8.38 13.02 -3.47
C VAL A 24 7.01 12.53 -3.97
N GLN A 25 6.68 11.25 -3.76
CA GLN A 25 5.36 10.71 -4.13
C GLN A 25 4.22 11.44 -3.40
N THR A 26 4.40 11.70 -2.10
CA THR A 26 3.42 12.43 -1.28
C THR A 26 3.29 13.87 -1.73
N LEU A 27 4.41 14.54 -2.04
CA LEU A 27 4.43 15.92 -2.52
C LEU A 27 3.71 16.06 -3.87
N ILE A 28 3.98 15.14 -4.80
CA ILE A 28 3.28 15.08 -6.09
C ILE A 28 1.79 14.81 -5.85
N GLY A 29 1.45 13.90 -4.93
CA GLY A 29 0.07 13.63 -4.54
C GLY A 29 -0.66 14.87 -4.06
N VAL A 30 -0.06 15.63 -3.14
CA VAL A 30 -0.60 16.92 -2.65
C VAL A 30 -0.80 17.89 -3.81
N PHE A 31 0.20 18.02 -4.70
CA PHE A 31 0.12 18.93 -5.84
C PHE A 31 -1.06 18.60 -6.79
N TYR A 32 -1.35 17.31 -7.02
CA TYR A 32 -2.49 16.89 -7.86
C TYR A 32 -3.84 16.97 -7.11
N PHE A 33 -3.86 16.65 -5.82
CA PHE A 33 -5.09 16.69 -5.03
C PHE A 33 -5.55 18.11 -4.68
N LEU A 34 -4.62 19.06 -4.56
CA LEU A 34 -4.93 20.44 -4.20
C LEU A 34 -5.88 21.12 -5.21
N PRO A 35 -5.64 21.14 -6.53
CA PRO A 35 -6.59 21.72 -7.50
C PRO A 35 -7.90 20.93 -7.58
N LEU A 36 -7.86 19.60 -7.39
CA LEU A 36 -9.07 18.77 -7.36
C LEU A 36 -9.98 19.15 -6.18
N LEU A 37 -9.39 19.45 -5.02
CA LEU A 37 -10.10 19.93 -3.83
C LEU A 37 -10.86 21.21 -4.14
N PHE A 38 -10.22 22.20 -4.77
CA PHE A 38 -10.86 23.47 -5.13
C PHE A 38 -12.03 23.30 -6.11
N ILE A 39 -11.96 22.33 -7.01
CA ILE A 39 -13.03 22.11 -8.02
C ILE A 39 -14.21 21.32 -7.45
N PHE A 40 -13.95 20.23 -6.72
CA PHE A 40 -15.00 19.28 -6.32
C PHE A 40 -15.41 19.36 -4.85
N ALA A 41 -14.49 19.72 -3.96
CA ALA A 41 -14.67 19.57 -2.51
C ALA A 41 -14.67 20.91 -1.75
N PHE A 42 -14.44 22.04 -2.42
CA PHE A 42 -14.31 23.35 -1.78
C PHE A 42 -15.50 23.74 -0.90
N ARG A 43 -16.73 23.49 -1.38
CA ARG A 43 -17.95 23.77 -0.61
C ARG A 43 -18.09 22.90 0.64
N HIS A 44 -17.67 21.63 0.57
CA HIS A 44 -17.67 20.70 1.71
C HIS A 44 -16.53 21.02 2.68
N PHE A 45 -15.36 21.39 2.18
CA PHE A 45 -14.19 21.68 3.00
C PHE A 45 -14.41 22.90 3.91
N ILE A 46 -15.07 23.95 3.41
CA ILE A 46 -15.38 25.15 4.20
C ILE A 46 -16.52 24.93 5.21
N THR A 47 -17.41 23.97 4.97
CA THR A 47 -18.50 23.64 5.92
C THR A 47 -18.08 22.67 7.01
N VAL A 48 -17.00 21.90 6.82
CA VAL A 48 -16.45 21.02 7.85
C VAL A 48 -15.75 21.88 8.90
N GLN A 49 -16.31 21.89 10.11
CA GLN A 49 -15.65 22.50 11.26
C GLN A 49 -14.51 21.59 11.71
N PRO A 50 -13.27 22.11 11.83
CA PRO A 50 -12.15 21.33 12.32
C PRO A 50 -12.36 21.04 13.81
N THR A 51 -12.96 19.89 14.12
CA THR A 51 -13.07 19.41 15.49
C THR A 51 -11.72 18.86 15.95
N ALA A 52 -11.44 18.97 17.26
CA ALA A 52 -10.22 18.40 17.84
C ALA A 52 -10.14 16.88 17.62
N GLU A 53 -11.27 16.19 17.60
CA GLU A 53 -11.38 14.77 17.28
C GLU A 53 -10.93 14.45 15.84
N LEU A 54 -11.36 15.25 14.86
CA LEU A 54 -10.95 15.04 13.47
C LEU A 54 -9.44 15.26 13.29
N ILE A 55 -8.90 16.32 13.89
CA ILE A 55 -7.46 16.63 13.82
C ILE A 55 -6.64 15.53 14.49
N THR A 56 -7.05 15.07 15.66
CA THR A 56 -6.35 14.00 16.39
C THR A 56 -6.42 12.67 15.64
N ALA A 57 -7.57 12.31 15.05
CA ALA A 57 -7.69 11.12 14.21
C ALA A 57 -6.76 11.18 12.98
N LEU A 58 -6.68 12.33 12.30
CA LEU A 58 -5.77 12.52 11.16
C LEU A 58 -4.30 12.43 11.57
N LEU A 59 -3.93 13.02 12.70
CA LEU A 59 -2.56 12.94 13.24
C LEU A 59 -2.18 11.51 13.60
N LEU A 60 -3.06 10.78 14.29
CA LEU A 60 -2.83 9.37 14.63
C LEU A 60 -2.65 8.53 13.36
N LEU A 61 -3.49 8.75 12.34
CA LEU A 61 -3.37 8.05 11.06
C LEU A 61 -2.03 8.37 10.36
N ALA A 62 -1.63 9.64 10.31
CA ALA A 62 -0.38 10.05 9.69
C ALA A 62 0.85 9.47 10.40
N VAL A 63 0.87 9.51 11.73
CA VAL A 63 2.02 9.05 12.52
C VAL A 63 2.08 7.51 12.58
N PHE A 64 0.99 6.85 12.97
CA PHE A 64 1.00 5.40 13.19
C PHE A 64 0.79 4.61 11.90
N ALA A 65 -0.24 4.94 11.10
CA ALA A 65 -0.58 4.13 9.94
C ALA A 65 0.29 4.43 8.72
N SER A 66 0.86 5.64 8.62
CA SER A 66 1.76 5.99 7.53
C SER A 66 3.23 5.90 7.94
N SER A 67 3.69 6.79 8.83
CA SER A 67 5.13 6.86 9.16
C SER A 67 5.66 5.59 9.83
N LEU A 68 5.02 5.13 10.90
CA LEU A 68 5.49 3.96 11.65
C LEU A 68 5.36 2.66 10.84
N ALA A 69 4.24 2.47 10.15
CA ALA A 69 4.05 1.33 9.25
C ALA A 69 5.12 1.29 8.15
N PHE A 70 5.48 2.44 7.58
CA PHE A 70 6.53 2.52 6.57
C PHE A 70 7.91 2.20 7.14
N VAL A 71 8.22 2.65 8.36
CA VAL A 71 9.47 2.31 9.05
C VAL A 71 9.55 0.79 9.26
N PHE A 72 8.49 0.16 9.77
CA PHE A 72 8.46 -1.31 9.93
C PHE A 72 8.55 -2.05 8.61
N PHE A 73 7.89 -1.56 7.56
CA PHE A 73 8.01 -2.12 6.22
C PHE A 73 9.44 -2.03 5.69
N THR A 74 10.10 -0.88 5.88
CA THR A 74 11.48 -0.66 5.44
C THR A 74 12.46 -1.55 6.21
N ILE A 75 12.32 -1.65 7.53
CA ILE A 75 13.13 -2.55 8.37
C ILE A 75 12.92 -4.00 7.92
N SER A 76 11.68 -4.45 7.77
CA SER A 76 11.36 -5.81 7.33
C SER A 76 11.93 -6.09 5.93
N SER A 77 11.80 -5.12 5.02
CA SER A 77 12.35 -5.20 3.66
C SER A 77 13.87 -5.39 3.67
N ARG A 78 14.60 -4.73 4.58
CA ARG A 78 16.05 -4.84 4.74
C ARG A 78 16.47 -6.16 5.40
N GLU A 79 15.75 -6.62 6.42
CA GLU A 79 16.09 -7.83 7.20
C GLU A 79 15.72 -9.15 6.48
N ILE A 80 14.47 -9.29 6.02
CA ILE A 80 13.95 -10.53 5.43
C ILE A 80 13.85 -10.48 3.90
N GLY A 81 14.18 -9.34 3.30
CA GLY A 81 14.10 -9.09 1.87
C GLY A 81 12.71 -8.69 1.38
N ILE A 82 12.69 -7.87 0.31
CA ILE A 82 11.46 -7.35 -0.34
C ILE A 82 10.47 -8.46 -0.72
N SER A 83 10.96 -9.61 -1.22
CA SER A 83 10.07 -10.68 -1.65
C SER A 83 9.28 -11.31 -0.50
N ARG A 84 9.91 -11.49 0.68
CA ARG A 84 9.20 -12.04 1.85
C ARG A 84 8.32 -10.98 2.50
N THR A 85 8.81 -9.74 2.60
CA THR A 85 8.04 -8.61 3.12
C THR A 85 6.73 -8.41 2.35
N ASN A 86 6.77 -8.46 1.02
CA ASN A 86 5.57 -8.36 0.19
C ASN A 86 4.57 -9.50 0.42
N LEU A 87 5.01 -10.72 0.80
CA LEU A 87 4.07 -11.78 1.17
C LEU A 87 3.27 -11.41 2.42
N PHE A 88 3.89 -10.77 3.42
CA PHE A 88 3.19 -10.28 4.61
C PHE A 88 2.23 -9.13 4.30
N THR A 89 2.57 -8.23 3.37
CA THR A 89 1.67 -7.15 2.93
C THR A 89 0.34 -7.67 2.39
N ASN A 90 0.34 -8.84 1.76
CA ASN A 90 -0.89 -9.47 1.26
C ASN A 90 -1.79 -10.02 2.38
N LEU A 91 -1.26 -10.19 3.60
CA LEU A 91 -2.05 -10.58 4.77
C LEU A 91 -2.70 -9.38 5.48
N ILE A 92 -2.25 -8.15 5.20
CA ILE A 92 -2.87 -6.92 5.73
C ILE A 92 -4.40 -6.94 5.58
N PRO A 93 -5.00 -7.14 4.38
CA PRO A 93 -6.45 -7.14 4.23
C PRO A 93 -7.17 -8.21 5.06
N VAL A 94 -6.52 -9.36 5.29
CA VAL A 94 -7.07 -10.42 6.15
C VAL A 94 -7.11 -9.96 7.60
N PHE A 95 -6.00 -9.42 8.12
CA PHE A 95 -5.96 -8.87 9.48
C PHE A 95 -6.89 -7.67 9.65
N THR A 96 -6.97 -6.78 8.66
CA THR A 96 -7.92 -5.66 8.65
C THR A 96 -9.36 -6.15 8.74
N ALA A 97 -9.74 -7.22 8.02
CA ALA A 97 -11.08 -7.79 8.11
C ALA A 97 -11.37 -8.36 9.51
N VAL A 98 -10.42 -9.11 10.09
CA VAL A 98 -10.53 -9.67 11.44
C VAL A 98 -10.66 -8.57 12.48
N PHE A 99 -9.77 -7.57 12.47
CA PHE A 99 -9.84 -6.46 13.41
C PHE A 99 -11.09 -5.60 13.20
N SER A 100 -11.55 -5.40 11.97
CA SER A 100 -12.80 -4.69 11.72
C SER A 100 -14.01 -5.43 12.28
N PHE A 101 -14.01 -6.77 12.29
CA PHE A 101 -15.06 -7.56 12.93
C PHE A 101 -15.00 -7.44 14.45
N VAL A 102 -13.81 -7.57 15.04
CA VAL A 102 -13.64 -7.62 16.50
C VAL A 102 -13.78 -6.25 17.16
N ILE A 103 -13.17 -5.21 16.59
CA ILE A 103 -13.08 -3.87 17.20
C ILE A 103 -14.36 -3.06 16.95
N LEU A 104 -14.92 -3.13 15.73
CA LEU A 104 -16.04 -2.27 15.36
C LEU A 104 -17.39 -2.81 15.84
N GLY A 105 -17.51 -4.12 16.12
CA GLY A 105 -18.72 -4.75 16.67
C GLY A 105 -19.99 -4.59 15.81
N GLU A 106 -19.87 -4.06 14.58
CA GLU A 106 -21.01 -3.79 13.71
C GLU A 106 -21.62 -5.11 13.20
N VAL A 107 -22.94 -5.25 13.34
CA VAL A 107 -23.70 -6.33 12.68
C VAL A 107 -23.52 -6.14 11.18
N PHE A 108 -22.76 -7.05 10.56
CA PHE A 108 -22.38 -6.95 9.16
C PHE A 108 -23.61 -6.89 8.26
N ARG A 109 -23.95 -5.68 7.79
CA ARG A 109 -24.86 -5.51 6.66
C ARG A 109 -24.26 -6.27 5.46
N VAL A 110 -25.12 -6.87 4.63
CA VAL A 110 -24.74 -7.67 3.45
C VAL A 110 -23.69 -6.98 2.58
N GLN A 111 -23.75 -5.64 2.48
CA GLN A 111 -22.78 -4.82 1.75
C GLN A 111 -21.33 -4.95 2.25
N LYS A 112 -21.10 -5.01 3.58
CA LYS A 112 -19.75 -5.17 4.13
C LYS A 112 -19.20 -6.58 3.90
N ILE A 113 -20.08 -7.59 3.96
CA ILE A 113 -19.72 -8.99 3.65
C ILE A 113 -19.32 -9.12 2.17
N LEU A 114 -20.11 -8.56 1.26
CA LEU A 114 -19.77 -8.55 -0.17
C LEU A 114 -18.45 -7.83 -0.43
N GLY A 115 -18.21 -6.69 0.23
CA GLY A 115 -16.94 -5.97 0.16
C GLY A 115 -15.75 -6.82 0.63
N MET A 116 -15.89 -7.53 1.75
CA MET A 116 -14.85 -8.44 2.25
C MET A 116 -14.57 -9.58 1.28
N VAL A 117 -15.61 -10.22 0.74
CA VAL A 117 -15.46 -11.31 -0.22
C VAL A 117 -14.66 -10.82 -1.43
N VAL A 118 -15.05 -9.70 -2.03
CA VAL A 118 -14.36 -9.11 -3.20
C VAL A 118 -12.89 -8.80 -2.91
N VAL A 119 -12.58 -8.22 -1.74
CA VAL A 119 -11.20 -7.94 -1.34
C VAL A 119 -10.40 -9.24 -1.20
N ILE A 120 -10.96 -10.26 -0.54
CA ILE A 120 -10.29 -11.55 -0.33
C ILE A 120 -10.04 -12.25 -1.68
N THR A 121 -11.02 -12.31 -2.58
CA THR A 121 -10.81 -12.90 -3.92
C THR A 121 -9.78 -12.13 -4.73
N GLY A 122 -9.81 -10.80 -4.70
CA GLY A 122 -8.82 -9.96 -5.39
C GLY A 122 -7.39 -10.19 -4.91
N VAL A 123 -7.20 -10.32 -3.60
CA VAL A 123 -5.90 -10.65 -2.99
C VAL A 123 -5.47 -12.06 -3.40
N MET A 124 -6.36 -13.05 -3.31
CA MET A 124 -6.05 -14.42 -3.73
C MET A 124 -5.61 -14.50 -5.20
N MET A 125 -6.32 -13.83 -6.12
CA MET A 125 -5.97 -13.80 -7.54
C MET A 125 -4.58 -13.17 -7.79
N THR A 126 -4.26 -12.08 -7.08
CA THR A 126 -2.96 -11.40 -7.22
C THR A 126 -1.80 -12.27 -6.74
N GLN A 127 -2.01 -13.01 -5.66
CA GLN A 127 -1.02 -13.93 -5.08
C GLN A 127 -0.75 -15.15 -5.98
N MET A 128 -1.76 -15.66 -6.67
CA MET A 128 -1.61 -16.81 -7.58
C MET A 128 -0.70 -16.49 -8.77
N ASN A 129 -0.76 -15.26 -9.32
CA ASN A 129 0.11 -14.85 -10.43
C ASN A 129 1.56 -14.58 -10.01
N GLY A 130 1.82 -14.16 -8.77
CA GLY A 130 3.17 -13.95 -8.24
C GLY A 130 3.98 -15.26 -8.11
N LYS A 131 3.31 -16.37 -7.80
CA LYS A 131 3.96 -17.69 -7.62
C LYS A 131 4.55 -18.24 -8.94
N ASN A 132 3.96 -17.88 -10.07
CA ASN A 132 4.37 -18.40 -11.39
C ASN A 132 5.68 -17.79 -11.91
N LYS A 133 6.03 -16.57 -11.47
CA LYS A 133 7.26 -15.89 -11.92
C LYS A 133 8.53 -16.46 -11.27
N ASN A 134 8.43 -16.97 -10.04
CA ASN A 134 9.54 -17.63 -9.34
C ASN A 134 9.90 -18.98 -9.97
N ASN A 135 8.92 -19.72 -10.48
CA ASN A 135 9.17 -20.97 -11.19
C ASN A 135 9.88 -20.72 -12.53
N PHE A 136 9.48 -19.68 -13.27
CA PHE A 136 10.14 -19.31 -14.53
C PHE A 136 11.58 -18.83 -14.32
N ALA A 137 11.83 -18.02 -13.29
CA ALA A 137 13.17 -17.53 -12.96
C ALA A 137 14.13 -18.66 -12.50
N ASN A 138 13.62 -19.62 -11.73
CA ASN A 138 14.40 -20.80 -11.32
C ASN A 138 14.64 -21.75 -12.51
N MET A 139 13.67 -21.94 -13.40
CA MET A 139 13.84 -22.71 -14.64
C MET A 139 14.90 -22.08 -15.55
N TYR A 140 14.87 -20.76 -15.76
CA TYR A 140 15.86 -20.06 -16.58
C TYR A 140 17.27 -20.15 -15.98
N ARG A 141 17.41 -20.03 -14.65
CA ARG A 141 18.69 -20.23 -13.97
C ARG A 141 19.22 -21.66 -14.10
N PHE A 142 18.34 -22.66 -14.09
CA PHE A 142 18.72 -24.06 -14.30
C PHE A 142 19.25 -24.31 -15.71
N PHE A 143 18.63 -23.73 -16.74
CA PHE A 143 19.09 -23.85 -18.13
C PHE A 143 20.37 -23.06 -18.42
N VAL A 144 20.60 -21.93 -17.75
CA VAL A 144 21.79 -21.08 -18.00
C VAL A 144 23.02 -21.54 -17.22
N LYS A 145 22.87 -22.13 -16.03
CA LYS A 145 24.01 -22.69 -15.25
C LYS A 145 24.38 -24.13 -15.61
N GLY A 146 23.65 -24.76 -16.54
CA GLY A 146 23.90 -26.13 -17.03
C GLY A 146 24.81 -26.23 -18.26
N LYS A 147 25.52 -25.16 -18.62
CA LYS A 147 26.62 -25.17 -19.60
C LYS A 147 27.89 -24.66 -18.99
#